data_AF-Q4TIT6-F1
#
_entry.id   AF-Q4TIT6-F1
#
_cell.length_a   1.000
_cell.length_b   1.000
_cell.length_c   1.000
_cell.angle_alpha   90.00
_cell.angle_beta   90.00
_cell.angle_gamma   90.00
#
_symmetry.space_group_name_H-M   'P 1'
#
loop_
_entity.id
_entity.type
_entity.pdbx_description
1 polymer ?
#
loop_
_entity_poly.entity_id
_entity_poly.type
_entity_poly.pdbx_seq_one_letter_code
_entity_poly.pdbx_strand_id
1 'polypeptide(L)'
;PPQEHVVKEDLLSALYCEFINRVNEVGVDVNKAIAHPHTQSLVQYVCGLGPRKASVLVGNSFVFAQILKQNNNRLENRTQLVTMCHMGPKVFINCAGFIKIDTASLGDRLVSATHLNSWTIRCSCLIHMNFPCSTDSYIEVLDGSRVHPETYEWARKMAVDALEYDESAEDANPAGALEEILENPERLKDLDLDAFAEELERQGYGNKGITLYDIRAELSCRYKDLRVPYRVPNTEEVFNI
;
A
#
# COMPACT_ATOMS: atom_id res chain seq x y z
N PRO A 1 -14.22 13.72 -30.63
CA PRO A 1 -14.34 14.36 -31.96
C PRO A 1 -13.00 14.83 -32.59
N PRO A 2 -12.11 15.57 -31.90
CA PRO A 2 -10.86 16.05 -32.52
C PRO A 2 -9.65 15.14 -32.30
N GLN A 3 -9.82 13.92 -31.76
CA GLN A 3 -8.69 13.05 -31.38
C GLN A 3 -7.79 12.68 -32.56
N GLU A 4 -8.35 12.59 -33.78
CA GLU A 4 -7.60 12.25 -34.99
C GLU A 4 -6.68 13.38 -35.48
N HIS A 5 -6.90 14.62 -35.01
CA HIS A 5 -6.11 15.78 -35.39
C HIS A 5 -4.93 16.06 -34.45
N VAL A 6 -4.80 15.27 -33.37
CA VAL A 6 -3.72 15.39 -32.40
C VAL A 6 -2.54 14.53 -32.84
N VAL A 7 -1.32 14.98 -32.54
CA VAL A 7 -0.11 14.18 -32.76
C VAL A 7 -0.23 12.87 -31.97
N LYS A 8 0.00 11.73 -32.66
CA LYS A 8 -0.22 10.40 -32.08
C LYS A 8 0.59 10.16 -30.81
N GLU A 9 1.80 10.71 -30.73
CA GLU A 9 2.67 10.58 -29.56
C GLU A 9 2.11 11.30 -28.33
N ASP A 10 1.61 12.53 -28.51
CA ASP A 10 0.98 13.30 -27.44
C ASP A 10 -0.31 12.65 -26.96
N LEU A 11 -1.13 12.16 -27.89
CA LEU A 11 -2.34 11.41 -27.57
C LEU A 11 -2.00 10.13 -26.76
N LEU A 12 -1.00 9.38 -27.21
CA LEU A 12 -0.56 8.17 -26.53
C LEU A 12 -0.04 8.49 -25.12
N SER A 13 0.79 9.53 -24.99
CA SER A 13 1.33 9.99 -23.70
C SER A 13 0.22 10.37 -22.72
N ALA A 14 -0.78 11.13 -23.19
CA ALA A 14 -1.95 11.50 -22.39
C ALA A 14 -2.75 10.27 -21.94
N LEU A 15 -2.98 9.31 -22.83
CA LEU A 15 -3.67 8.06 -22.49
C LEU A 15 -2.88 7.23 -21.46
N TYR A 16 -1.56 7.12 -21.60
CA TYR A 16 -0.71 6.44 -20.62
C TYR A 16 -0.77 7.13 -19.26
N CYS A 17 -0.72 8.46 -19.23
CA CYS A 17 -0.85 9.24 -18.00
C CYS A 17 -2.17 8.92 -17.29
N GLU A 18 -3.29 8.93 -18.02
CA GLU A 18 -4.59 8.58 -17.45
C GLU A 18 -4.67 7.13 -16.96
N PHE A 19 -4.13 6.16 -17.71
CA PHE A 19 -4.06 4.78 -17.23
C PHE A 19 -3.26 4.66 -15.94
N ILE A 20 -2.11 5.31 -15.85
CA ILE A 20 -1.27 5.33 -14.65
C ILE A 20 -2.07 5.96 -13.50
N ASN A 21 -2.66 7.13 -13.68
CA ASN A 21 -3.42 7.82 -12.63
C ASN A 21 -4.57 6.94 -12.12
N ARG A 22 -5.41 6.40 -13.01
CA ARG A 22 -6.56 5.59 -12.63
C ARG A 22 -6.15 4.25 -11.99
N VAL A 23 -5.11 3.59 -12.50
CA VAL A 23 -4.65 2.30 -11.95
C VAL A 23 -4.05 2.48 -10.56
N ASN A 24 -3.25 3.53 -10.33
CA ASN A 24 -2.67 3.79 -9.02
C ASN A 24 -3.70 4.35 -8.03
N GLU A 25 -4.70 5.10 -8.49
CA GLU A 25 -5.85 5.50 -7.67
C GLU A 25 -6.73 4.32 -7.28
N VAL A 26 -6.82 3.24 -8.06
CA VAL A 26 -7.54 2.04 -7.61
C VAL A 26 -6.62 1.16 -6.78
N GLY A 27 -5.38 0.95 -7.18
CA GLY A 27 -4.44 -0.02 -6.65
C GLY A 27 -4.67 -1.43 -7.21
N VAL A 28 -3.58 -2.20 -7.34
CA VAL A 28 -3.57 -3.50 -8.03
C VAL A 28 -3.26 -4.62 -7.07
N ASP A 29 -4.08 -5.67 -7.08
CA ASP A 29 -3.85 -6.91 -6.35
C ASP A 29 -3.06 -7.88 -7.23
N VAL A 30 -1.81 -8.12 -6.85
CA VAL A 30 -0.89 -8.96 -7.62
C VAL A 30 -1.32 -10.43 -7.59
N ASN A 31 -1.85 -10.92 -6.47
CA ASN A 31 -2.33 -12.29 -6.35
C ASN A 31 -3.52 -12.54 -7.28
N LYS A 32 -4.46 -11.57 -7.38
CA LYS A 32 -5.54 -11.62 -8.37
C LYS A 32 -5.03 -11.52 -9.81
N ALA A 33 -4.02 -10.69 -10.06
CA ALA A 33 -3.39 -10.59 -11.38
C ALA A 33 -2.79 -11.92 -11.84
N ILE A 34 -2.16 -12.67 -10.93
CA ILE A 34 -1.61 -13.99 -11.23
C ILE A 34 -2.73 -15.01 -11.50
N ALA A 35 -3.79 -15.00 -10.69
CA ALA A 35 -4.92 -15.92 -10.83
C ALA A 35 -5.78 -15.64 -12.08
N HIS A 36 -5.87 -14.37 -12.51
CA HIS A 36 -6.77 -13.92 -13.57
C HIS A 36 -6.01 -13.21 -14.71
N PRO A 37 -5.75 -13.92 -15.83
CA PRO A 37 -4.97 -13.38 -16.94
C PRO A 37 -5.47 -12.04 -17.51
N HIS A 38 -6.78 -11.81 -17.48
CA HIS A 38 -7.38 -10.56 -18.00
C HIS A 38 -7.02 -9.31 -17.16
N THR A 39 -6.55 -9.48 -15.92
CA THR A 39 -6.15 -8.36 -15.04
C THR A 39 -4.64 -8.09 -15.05
N GLN A 40 -3.84 -8.97 -15.66
CA GLN A 40 -2.37 -8.87 -15.69
C GLN A 40 -1.88 -7.60 -16.39
N SER A 41 -2.58 -7.17 -17.43
CA SER A 41 -2.23 -5.96 -18.19
C SER A 41 -2.28 -4.68 -17.36
N LEU A 42 -2.92 -4.68 -16.19
CA LEU A 42 -2.98 -3.51 -15.29
C LEU A 42 -1.65 -3.26 -14.58
N VAL A 43 -0.87 -4.31 -14.31
CA VAL A 43 0.38 -4.23 -13.52
C VAL A 43 1.42 -3.33 -14.20
N GLN A 44 1.40 -3.21 -15.52
CA GLN A 44 2.34 -2.35 -16.25
C GLN A 44 2.14 -0.85 -16.01
N TYR A 45 0.97 -0.44 -15.50
CA TYR A 45 0.62 0.95 -15.24
C TYR A 45 0.82 1.36 -13.78
N VAL A 46 1.28 0.45 -12.92
CA VAL A 46 1.65 0.78 -11.54
C VAL A 46 2.93 1.63 -11.54
N CYS A 47 2.99 2.64 -10.68
CA CYS A 47 4.15 3.51 -10.54
C CYS A 47 5.45 2.70 -10.35
N GLY A 48 6.50 3.04 -11.12
CA GLY A 48 7.80 2.34 -11.10
C GLY A 48 7.85 1.03 -11.89
N LEU A 49 6.71 0.48 -12.27
CA LEU A 49 6.59 -0.65 -13.19
C LEU A 49 6.42 -0.16 -14.63
N GLY A 50 6.60 -1.08 -15.56
CA GLY A 50 6.41 -0.87 -16.99
C GLY A 50 6.28 -2.23 -17.67
N PRO A 51 6.02 -2.29 -18.99
CA PRO A 51 5.66 -3.55 -19.67
C PRO A 51 6.67 -4.68 -19.43
N ARG A 52 7.97 -4.37 -19.46
CA ARG A 52 9.03 -5.35 -19.20
C ARG A 52 9.03 -5.89 -17.77
N LYS A 53 8.90 -5.01 -16.77
CA LYS A 53 8.92 -5.41 -15.35
C LYS A 53 7.62 -6.11 -14.97
N ALA A 54 6.48 -5.61 -15.44
CA ALA A 54 5.19 -6.24 -15.22
C ALA A 54 5.14 -7.65 -15.82
N SER A 55 5.63 -7.86 -17.05
CA SER A 55 5.71 -9.20 -17.63
C SER A 55 6.61 -10.16 -16.85
N VAL A 56 7.63 -9.68 -16.15
CA VAL A 56 8.45 -10.52 -15.25
C VAL A 56 7.71 -10.86 -13.96
N LEU A 57 6.91 -9.93 -13.44
CA LEU A 57 6.15 -10.08 -12.20
C LEU A 57 4.87 -10.94 -12.35
N VAL A 58 4.13 -10.78 -13.44
CA VAL A 58 2.84 -11.50 -13.65
C VAL A 58 2.82 -12.41 -14.87
N GLY A 59 3.74 -12.22 -15.81
CA GLY A 59 3.83 -13.14 -16.94
C GLY A 59 4.28 -14.52 -16.48
N ASN A 60 4.04 -15.53 -17.32
CA ASN A 60 4.57 -16.89 -17.20
C ASN A 60 6.10 -16.94 -17.35
N SER A 61 6.81 -15.95 -16.82
CA SER A 61 8.24 -15.98 -16.65
C SER A 61 8.55 -17.17 -15.74
N PHE A 62 9.32 -18.11 -16.28
CA PHE A 62 9.78 -19.33 -15.60
C PHE A 62 10.30 -19.06 -14.18
N VAL A 63 10.87 -17.87 -13.96
CA VAL A 63 11.40 -17.38 -12.67
C VAL A 63 10.29 -17.21 -11.62
N PHE A 64 9.21 -16.47 -11.93
CA PHE A 64 8.17 -16.17 -10.96
C PHE A 64 7.29 -17.40 -10.64
N ALA A 65 7.02 -18.24 -11.65
CA ALA A 65 6.35 -19.53 -11.45
C ALA A 65 7.17 -20.52 -10.59
N GLN A 66 8.50 -20.45 -10.60
CA GLN A 66 9.35 -21.24 -9.70
C GLN A 66 9.35 -20.71 -8.26
N ILE A 67 9.39 -19.39 -8.09
CA ILE A 67 9.34 -18.71 -6.78
C ILE A 67 8.01 -19.00 -6.05
N LEU A 68 6.89 -18.92 -6.79
CA LEU A 68 5.57 -19.18 -6.24
C LEU A 68 5.32 -20.66 -5.91
N LYS A 69 5.91 -21.60 -6.66
CA LYS A 69 5.87 -23.04 -6.33
C LYS A 69 6.53 -23.37 -4.99
N GLN A 70 7.44 -22.52 -4.50
CA GLN A 70 8.10 -22.71 -3.21
C GLN A 70 7.33 -22.06 -2.04
N ASN A 71 6.44 -21.10 -2.30
CA ASN A 71 5.72 -20.31 -1.27
C ASN A 71 4.19 -20.33 -1.49
N ASN A 72 3.57 -21.52 -1.46
CA ASN A 72 2.10 -21.71 -1.56
C ASN A 72 1.38 -20.90 -2.67
N ASN A 73 2.09 -20.53 -3.73
CA ASN A 73 1.60 -19.79 -4.88
C ASN A 73 1.02 -18.39 -4.58
N ARG A 74 1.44 -17.72 -3.50
CA ARG A 74 0.88 -16.41 -3.12
C ARG A 74 1.90 -15.47 -2.45
N LEU A 75 1.76 -14.17 -2.71
CA LEU A 75 2.45 -13.12 -1.95
C LEU A 75 1.69 -12.80 -0.66
N GLU A 76 2.39 -12.83 0.46
CA GLU A 76 1.88 -12.59 1.81
C GLU A 76 2.22 -11.18 2.32
N ASN A 77 3.38 -10.63 1.93
CA ASN A 77 3.87 -9.33 2.41
C ASN A 77 4.52 -8.50 1.29
N ARG A 78 4.51 -7.17 1.39
CA ARG A 78 5.14 -6.25 0.42
C ARG A 78 6.66 -6.44 0.36
N THR A 79 7.29 -6.77 1.48
CA THR A 79 8.73 -7.07 1.56
C THR A 79 9.14 -8.24 0.65
N GLN A 80 8.23 -9.18 0.36
CA GLN A 80 8.51 -10.30 -0.55
C GLN A 80 8.72 -9.85 -2.00
N LEU A 81 8.27 -8.65 -2.38
CA LEU A 81 8.57 -8.08 -3.69
C LEU A 81 10.07 -7.81 -3.87
N VAL A 82 10.76 -7.42 -2.79
CA VAL A 82 12.21 -7.18 -2.83
C VAL A 82 12.96 -8.50 -2.79
N THR A 83 12.62 -9.37 -1.83
CA THR A 83 13.37 -10.61 -1.58
C THR A 83 13.12 -11.68 -2.64
N MET A 84 11.86 -11.86 -3.06
CA MET A 84 11.45 -12.91 -3.97
C MET A 84 11.39 -12.43 -5.43
N CYS A 85 10.85 -11.24 -5.68
CA CYS A 85 10.73 -10.73 -7.05
C CYS A 85 11.98 -9.98 -7.54
N HIS A 86 13.04 -9.92 -6.72
CA HIS A 86 14.29 -9.21 -7.00
C HIS A 86 14.07 -7.75 -7.43
N MET A 87 13.07 -7.10 -6.84
CA MET A 87 12.77 -5.71 -7.14
C MET A 87 13.82 -4.81 -6.51
N GLY A 88 14.43 -3.94 -7.31
CA GLY A 88 15.38 -2.94 -6.80
C GLY A 88 14.70 -1.94 -5.85
N PRO A 89 15.43 -1.40 -4.85
CA PRO A 89 14.84 -0.57 -3.78
C PRO A 89 14.12 0.67 -4.27
N LYS A 90 14.61 1.31 -5.35
CA LYS A 90 13.94 2.47 -5.97
C LYS A 90 12.60 2.10 -6.62
N VAL A 91 12.51 0.91 -7.19
CA VAL A 91 11.29 0.43 -7.83
C VAL A 91 10.26 0.08 -6.76
N PHE A 92 10.71 -0.56 -5.67
CA PHE A 92 9.90 -0.89 -4.52
C PHE A 92 9.25 0.35 -3.88
N ILE A 93 10.04 1.39 -3.59
CA ILE A 93 9.53 2.66 -3.05
C ILE A 93 8.46 3.28 -3.97
N ASN A 94 8.61 3.16 -5.28
CA ASN A 94 7.65 3.76 -6.21
C ASN A 94 6.33 2.97 -6.30
N CYS A 95 6.35 1.66 -6.05
CA CYS A 95 5.18 0.80 -6.30
C CYS A 95 4.46 0.32 -5.02
N ALA A 96 5.14 0.30 -3.87
CA ALA A 96 4.67 -0.43 -2.69
C ALA A 96 3.27 0.01 -2.22
N GLY A 97 2.98 1.31 -2.19
CA GLY A 97 1.67 1.84 -1.75
C GLY A 97 0.51 1.49 -2.70
N PHE A 98 0.81 1.14 -3.95
CA PHE A 98 -0.20 0.84 -4.98
C PHE A 98 -0.46 -0.66 -5.13
N ILE A 99 0.37 -1.51 -4.53
CA ILE A 99 0.22 -2.96 -4.52
C ILE A 99 -0.61 -3.39 -3.31
N LYS A 100 -1.76 -3.98 -3.62
CA LYS A 100 -2.70 -4.53 -2.64
C LYS A 100 -2.29 -5.95 -2.26
N ILE A 101 -2.28 -6.21 -0.95
CA ILE A 101 -2.20 -7.56 -0.42
C ILE A 101 -3.40 -7.76 0.50
N ASP A 102 -4.24 -8.74 0.17
CA ASP A 102 -5.39 -9.07 1.01
C ASP A 102 -4.91 -9.82 2.27
N THR A 103 -4.70 -9.06 3.35
CA THR A 103 -4.29 -9.56 4.66
C THR A 103 -5.40 -10.31 5.39
N ALA A 104 -6.69 -10.03 5.09
CA ALA A 104 -7.81 -10.72 5.73
C ALA A 104 -7.85 -12.21 5.33
N SER A 105 -7.55 -12.51 4.07
CA SER A 105 -7.44 -13.89 3.59
C SER A 105 -6.20 -14.67 4.09
N LEU A 106 -5.29 -14.01 4.82
CA LEU A 106 -4.10 -14.61 5.43
C LEU A 106 -4.29 -14.90 6.94
N GLY A 107 -5.44 -14.49 7.50
CA GLY A 107 -5.68 -14.37 8.94
C GLY A 107 -5.71 -15.64 9.79
N ASP A 108 -5.76 -16.85 9.19
CA ASP A 108 -5.75 -18.11 9.96
C ASP A 108 -4.38 -18.43 10.62
N ARG A 109 -3.34 -17.61 10.41
CA ARG A 109 -2.00 -17.79 10.99
C ARG A 109 -1.58 -16.72 12.01
N LEU A 110 -2.43 -15.72 12.29
CA LEU A 110 -2.08 -14.54 13.10
C LEU A 110 -1.98 -14.81 14.63
N VAL A 111 -2.18 -16.04 15.10
CA VAL A 111 -2.31 -16.37 16.53
C VAL A 111 -0.98 -16.49 17.31
N SER A 112 0.13 -15.87 16.88
CA SER A 112 1.44 -16.08 17.52
C SER A 112 2.29 -14.84 17.83
N ALA A 113 1.77 -13.61 17.65
CA ALA A 113 2.59 -12.40 17.79
C ALA A 113 2.57 -11.73 19.19
N THR A 114 2.18 -12.45 20.26
CA THR A 114 2.21 -11.89 21.63
C THR A 114 3.60 -11.83 22.28
N HIS A 115 4.70 -12.09 21.55
CA HIS A 115 6.04 -12.20 22.15
C HIS A 115 7.17 -11.76 21.20
N LEU A 116 7.20 -10.50 20.75
CA LEU A 116 8.44 -9.90 20.20
C LEU A 116 8.50 -8.39 20.50
N ASN A 117 8.52 -8.13 21.79
CA ASN A 117 9.17 -7.02 22.45
C ASN A 117 10.69 -6.99 22.11
N SER A 118 11.10 -6.11 21.19
CA SER A 118 12.42 -5.46 21.26
C SER A 118 12.54 -4.28 20.30
N TRP A 119 12.43 -3.08 20.85
CA TRP A 119 12.95 -1.85 20.27
C TRP A 119 14.45 -1.98 19.95
N THR A 120 14.83 -1.96 18.68
CA THR A 120 16.13 -1.43 18.27
C THR A 120 16.07 -0.73 16.92
N ILE A 121 15.20 0.27 16.80
CA ILE A 121 15.36 1.30 15.77
C ILE A 121 16.34 2.33 16.35
N ARG A 122 17.65 2.03 16.28
CA ARG A 122 18.65 3.09 16.32
C ARG A 122 18.58 3.82 14.99
N CYS A 123 17.81 4.90 14.95
CA CYS A 123 18.01 5.97 13.99
C CYS A 123 19.47 6.45 14.06
N SER A 124 20.18 6.32 12.95
CA SER A 124 20.99 7.39 12.37
C SER A 124 21.65 6.86 11.09
N CYS A 125 21.02 7.13 9.94
CA CYS A 125 21.68 7.55 8.71
C CYS A 125 20.70 7.49 7.54
N LEU A 126 20.60 8.63 6.85
CA LEU A 126 20.01 8.78 5.53
C LEU A 126 20.54 7.69 4.57
N ILE A 127 19.63 7.17 3.72
CA ILE A 127 19.90 6.43 2.47
C ILE A 127 20.47 4.99 2.55
N HIS A 128 20.22 4.21 3.59
CA HIS A 128 20.32 2.74 3.50
C HIS A 128 19.08 2.07 4.06
N MET A 129 18.27 1.50 3.16
CA MET A 129 17.19 0.56 3.48
C MET A 129 17.80 -0.68 4.16
N ASN A 130 18.03 -0.59 5.48
CA ASN A 130 18.26 -1.74 6.33
C ASN A 130 16.91 -2.41 6.56
N PHE A 131 16.54 -3.29 5.64
CA PHE A 131 15.50 -4.28 5.89
C PHE A 131 15.97 -5.19 7.02
N PRO A 132 15.25 -5.33 8.15
CA PRO A 132 15.50 -6.43 9.05
C PRO A 132 15.22 -7.73 8.29
N CYS A 133 16.28 -8.47 7.97
CA CYS A 133 16.20 -9.87 7.57
C CYS A 133 15.78 -10.66 8.82
N SER A 134 14.48 -10.79 9.01
CA SER A 134 13.89 -11.71 9.98
C SER A 134 12.98 -12.62 9.17
N THR A 135 13.29 -13.92 9.19
CA THR A 135 12.56 -14.99 8.50
C THR A 135 11.24 -15.35 9.19
N ASP A 136 10.75 -14.53 10.12
CA ASP A 136 9.41 -14.68 10.68
C ASP A 136 8.41 -13.99 9.75
N SER A 137 7.41 -14.76 9.31
CA SER A 137 6.33 -14.32 8.44
C SER A 137 5.38 -13.37 9.18
N TYR A 138 5.89 -12.24 9.67
CA TYR A 138 5.07 -11.19 10.27
C TYR A 138 4.19 -10.60 9.17
N ILE A 139 2.88 -10.84 9.24
CA ILE A 139 1.92 -10.25 8.33
C ILE A 139 1.69 -8.81 8.79
N GLU A 140 2.12 -7.84 7.98
CA GLU A 140 1.91 -6.43 8.30
C GLU A 140 0.47 -6.04 7.93
N VAL A 141 -0.33 -5.67 8.92
CA VAL A 141 -1.76 -5.37 8.74
C VAL A 141 -1.96 -4.19 7.78
N LEU A 142 -1.00 -3.25 7.76
CA LEU A 142 -0.97 -2.10 6.86
C LEU A 142 -0.74 -2.45 5.38
N ASP A 143 -0.21 -3.64 5.06
CA ASP A 143 -0.09 -4.10 3.66
C ASP A 143 -1.47 -4.25 2.99
N GLY A 144 -2.52 -4.39 3.81
CA GLY A 144 -3.92 -4.36 3.39
C GLY A 144 -4.51 -2.94 3.25
N SER A 145 -3.69 -1.88 3.22
CA SER A 145 -4.09 -0.48 3.05
C SER A 145 -3.20 0.25 2.04
N ARG A 146 -3.56 1.47 1.62
CA ARG A 146 -2.69 2.31 0.77
C ARG A 146 -1.53 2.98 1.50
N VAL A 147 -1.45 2.84 2.83
CA VAL A 147 -0.34 3.40 3.61
C VAL A 147 0.97 2.87 3.04
N HIS A 148 1.93 3.76 2.80
CA HIS A 148 3.21 3.39 2.22
C HIS A 148 4.15 2.82 3.31
N PRO A 149 5.00 1.80 3.02
CA PRO A 149 5.91 1.26 4.03
C PRO A 149 6.82 2.28 4.72
N GLU A 150 7.15 3.38 4.04
CA GLU A 150 7.95 4.47 4.63
C GLU A 150 7.20 5.23 5.76
N THR A 151 5.87 5.14 5.78
CA THR A 151 5.00 5.88 6.72
C THR A 151 4.32 4.99 7.75
N TYR A 152 4.64 3.68 7.78
CA TYR A 152 4.08 2.72 8.74
C TYR A 152 4.34 3.12 10.20
N GLU A 153 5.51 3.69 10.48
CA GLU A 153 5.83 4.18 11.83
C GLU A 153 4.92 5.33 12.26
N TRP A 154 4.51 6.20 11.34
CA TRP A 154 3.59 7.30 11.65
C TRP A 154 2.18 6.77 11.91
N ALA A 155 1.71 5.79 11.13
CA ALA A 155 0.42 5.14 11.39
C ALA A 155 0.39 4.48 12.79
N ARG A 156 1.48 3.84 13.21
CA ARG A 156 1.61 3.25 14.55
C ARG A 156 1.62 4.31 15.66
N LYS A 157 2.36 5.41 15.49
CA LYS A 157 2.36 6.53 16.45
C LYS A 157 0.98 7.18 16.56
N MET A 158 0.32 7.43 15.43
CA MET A 158 -1.05 7.95 15.39
C MET A 158 -2.02 7.04 16.16
N ALA A 159 -1.86 5.72 16.05
CA ALA A 159 -2.67 4.77 16.78
C ALA A 159 -2.42 4.86 18.30
N VAL A 160 -1.16 4.86 18.73
CA VAL A 160 -0.80 4.98 20.16
C VAL A 160 -1.34 6.28 20.76
N ASP A 161 -1.15 7.41 20.07
CA ASP A 161 -1.59 8.73 20.54
C ASP A 161 -3.12 8.82 20.63
N ALA A 162 -3.85 8.26 19.66
CA ALA A 162 -5.32 8.26 19.67
C ALA A 162 -5.93 7.36 20.77
N LEU A 163 -5.17 6.39 21.27
CA LEU A 163 -5.66 5.49 22.32
C LEU A 163 -5.43 6.04 23.73
N GLU A 164 -4.62 7.10 23.90
CA GLU A 164 -4.27 7.72 25.19
C GLU A 164 -3.95 6.67 26.26
N TYR A 165 -3.09 5.69 25.96
CA TYR A 165 -2.70 4.71 26.97
C TYR A 165 -2.09 5.43 28.18
N ASP A 166 -2.59 5.13 29.38
CA ASP A 166 -2.04 5.67 30.64
C ASP A 166 -0.53 5.37 30.67
N GLU A 167 0.30 6.41 30.85
CA GLU A 167 1.78 6.33 30.85
C GLU A 167 2.36 5.31 31.87
N SER A 168 1.51 4.78 32.76
CA SER A 168 1.82 3.71 33.70
C SER A 168 1.77 2.29 33.12
N ALA A 169 1.22 2.12 31.91
CA ALA A 169 1.25 0.87 31.17
C ALA A 169 2.59 0.74 30.44
N GLU A 170 3.53 -0.01 31.01
CA GLU A 170 4.82 -0.38 30.40
C GLU A 170 4.69 -1.17 29.07
N ASP A 171 3.46 -1.38 28.58
CA ASP A 171 3.09 -2.29 27.49
C ASP A 171 2.34 -1.61 26.31
N ALA A 172 2.58 -0.33 26.03
CA ALA A 172 2.02 0.31 24.81
C ALA A 172 2.67 -0.30 23.54
N ASN A 173 2.21 -1.48 23.15
CA ASN A 173 2.63 -2.18 21.94
C ASN A 173 2.03 -1.45 20.72
N PRO A 174 2.84 -0.80 19.86
CA PRO A 174 2.32 -0.05 18.72
C PRO A 174 1.59 -0.92 17.69
N ALA A 175 1.87 -2.22 17.65
CA ALA A 175 1.15 -3.17 16.80
C ALA A 175 -0.26 -3.45 17.36
N GLY A 176 -0.38 -3.68 18.67
CA GLY A 176 -1.67 -3.90 19.32
C GLY A 176 -2.56 -2.64 19.29
N ALA A 177 -1.95 -1.46 19.48
CA ALA A 177 -2.63 -0.17 19.32
C ALA A 177 -3.26 -0.04 17.92
N LEU A 178 -2.51 -0.43 16.89
CA LEU A 178 -2.98 -0.36 15.51
C LEU A 178 -4.13 -1.33 15.24
N GLU A 179 -4.07 -2.55 15.76
CA GLU A 179 -5.16 -3.52 15.66
C GLU A 179 -6.44 -2.99 16.34
N GLU A 180 -6.33 -2.42 17.54
CA GLU A 180 -7.46 -1.84 18.27
C GLU A 180 -8.11 -0.67 17.49
N ILE A 181 -7.28 0.19 16.87
CA ILE A 181 -7.76 1.28 16.00
C ILE A 181 -8.46 0.75 14.75
N LEU A 182 -7.99 -0.35 14.16
CA LEU A 182 -8.64 -0.96 13.01
C LEU A 182 -10.00 -1.58 13.36
N GLU A 183 -10.19 -2.02 14.61
CA GLU A 183 -11.50 -2.44 15.14
C GLU A 183 -12.40 -1.24 15.47
N ASN A 184 -11.83 -0.16 16.00
CA ASN A 184 -12.55 1.02 16.47
C ASN A 184 -12.02 2.33 15.84
N PRO A 185 -12.22 2.55 14.53
CA PRO A 185 -11.64 3.68 13.80
C PRO A 185 -12.17 5.05 14.24
N GLU A 186 -13.30 5.08 14.94
CA GLU A 186 -13.90 6.29 15.49
C GLU A 186 -12.96 7.01 16.47
N ARG A 187 -12.06 6.29 17.15
CA ARG A 187 -11.07 6.88 18.08
C ARG A 187 -10.08 7.82 17.38
N LEU A 188 -9.91 7.73 16.06
CA LEU A 188 -9.06 8.65 15.29
C LEU A 188 -9.71 10.01 14.99
N LYS A 189 -11.01 10.19 15.27
CA LYS A 189 -11.71 11.45 14.94
C LYS A 189 -11.30 12.61 15.83
N ASP A 190 -10.98 12.32 17.08
CA ASP A 190 -10.62 13.32 18.08
C ASP A 190 -9.13 13.69 18.05
N LEU A 191 -8.32 12.96 17.27
CA LEU A 191 -6.89 13.23 17.10
C LEU A 191 -6.67 14.49 16.25
N ASP A 192 -5.98 15.48 16.82
CA ASP A 192 -5.53 16.69 16.11
C ASP A 192 -4.32 16.39 15.21
N LEU A 193 -4.60 16.17 13.93
CA LEU A 193 -3.58 15.86 12.93
C LEU A 193 -2.71 17.07 12.56
N ASP A 194 -3.22 18.28 12.72
CA ASP A 194 -2.46 19.49 12.37
C ASP A 194 -1.37 19.72 13.42
N ALA A 195 -1.70 19.57 14.71
CA ALA A 195 -0.73 19.60 15.80
C ALA A 195 0.33 18.47 15.66
N PHE A 196 -0.10 17.26 15.30
CA PHE A 196 0.83 16.15 15.05
C PHE A 196 1.76 16.43 13.85
N ALA A 197 1.24 17.04 12.79
CA ALA A 197 2.05 17.42 11.62
C ALA A 197 3.10 18.49 11.96
N GLU A 198 2.74 19.49 12.77
CA GLU A 198 3.67 20.51 13.26
C GLU A 198 4.81 19.89 14.08
N GLU A 199 4.50 18.89 14.92
CA GLU A 199 5.52 18.18 15.70
C GLU A 199 6.48 17.38 14.82
N LEU A 200 5.98 16.69 13.78
CA LEU A 200 6.83 16.01 12.80
C LEU A 200 7.71 16.98 11.99
N GLU A 201 7.19 18.15 11.65
CA GLU A 201 7.94 19.20 10.97
C GLU A 201 9.07 19.74 11.86
N ARG A 202 8.78 19.96 13.15
CA ARG A 202 9.77 20.38 14.16
C ARG A 202 10.90 19.35 14.34
N GLN A 203 10.59 18.06 14.24
CA GLN A 203 11.57 16.97 14.28
C GLN A 203 12.40 16.82 12.99
N GLY A 204 12.08 17.58 11.94
CA GLY A 204 12.84 17.61 10.68
C GLY A 204 12.36 16.61 9.63
N TYR A 205 11.18 16.00 9.80
CA TYR A 205 10.57 15.14 8.77
C TYR A 205 9.86 15.93 7.66
N GLY A 206 9.74 17.25 7.83
CA GLY A 206 9.03 18.18 6.94
C GLY A 206 7.51 18.07 7.07
N ASN A 207 6.78 18.89 6.30
CA ASN A 207 5.33 18.88 6.34
C ASN A 207 4.76 17.53 5.84
N LYS A 208 4.00 16.86 6.72
CA LYS A 208 3.35 15.57 6.45
C LYS A 208 1.83 15.60 6.67
N GLY A 209 1.23 16.79 6.75
CA GLY A 209 -0.20 16.94 7.04
C GLY A 209 -1.08 16.09 6.12
N ILE A 210 -0.96 16.28 4.80
CA ILE A 210 -1.74 15.52 3.80
C ILE A 210 -1.56 14.00 3.99
N THR A 211 -0.32 13.55 4.18
CA THR A 211 -0.01 12.13 4.39
C THR A 211 -0.69 11.57 5.64
N LEU A 212 -0.77 12.34 6.74
CA LEU A 212 -1.45 11.92 7.97
C LEU A 212 -2.96 11.84 7.77
N TYR A 213 -3.57 12.79 7.05
CA TYR A 213 -4.98 12.72 6.67
C TYR A 213 -5.29 11.49 5.81
N ASP A 214 -4.42 11.17 4.84
CA ASP A 214 -4.54 9.97 4.00
C ASP A 214 -4.41 8.69 4.83
N ILE A 215 -3.45 8.64 5.77
CA ILE A 215 -3.30 7.51 6.71
C ILE A 215 -4.57 7.34 7.54
N ARG A 216 -5.11 8.40 8.13
CA ARG A 216 -6.36 8.34 8.91
C ARG A 216 -7.52 7.79 8.07
N ALA A 217 -7.64 8.24 6.82
CA ALA A 217 -8.69 7.76 5.91
C ALA A 217 -8.56 6.26 5.61
N GLU A 218 -7.33 5.78 5.40
CA GLU A 218 -7.05 4.35 5.15
C GLU A 218 -7.24 3.47 6.39
N LEU A 219 -6.86 3.95 7.58
CA LEU A 219 -7.14 3.24 8.83
C LEU A 219 -8.64 3.16 9.11
N SER A 220 -9.40 4.19 8.73
CA SER A 220 -10.86 4.20 8.87
C SER A 220 -11.56 3.24 7.90
N CYS A 221 -11.06 3.14 6.66
CA CYS A 221 -11.63 2.27 5.64
C CYS A 221 -10.56 1.86 4.62
N ARG A 222 -9.91 0.72 4.89
CA ARG A 222 -8.80 0.19 4.09
C ARG A 222 -9.17 0.03 2.62
N TYR A 223 -8.33 0.57 1.72
CA TYR A 223 -8.49 0.46 0.27
C TYR A 223 -9.89 0.81 -0.25
N LYS A 224 -10.53 1.82 0.36
CA LYS A 224 -11.79 2.36 -0.14
C LYS A 224 -11.67 2.70 -1.64
N ASP A 225 -12.69 2.33 -2.40
CA ASP A 225 -12.78 2.71 -3.80
C ASP A 225 -13.12 4.20 -3.89
N LEU A 226 -12.21 4.98 -4.47
CA LEU A 226 -12.35 6.42 -4.63
C LEU A 226 -13.03 6.81 -5.95
N ARG A 227 -13.31 5.82 -6.82
CA ARG A 227 -13.97 6.07 -8.10
C ARG A 227 -15.41 6.54 -7.90
N VAL A 228 -15.87 7.32 -8.86
CA VAL A 228 -17.29 7.64 -8.98
C VAL A 228 -18.07 6.33 -9.15
N PRO A 229 -19.12 6.08 -8.34
CA PRO A 229 -19.96 4.91 -8.50
C PRO A 229 -20.49 4.80 -9.93
N TYR A 230 -20.57 3.56 -10.43
CA TYR A 230 -21.15 3.32 -11.75
C TYR A 230 -22.59 3.82 -11.79
N ARG A 231 -22.92 4.59 -12.84
CA ARG A 231 -24.29 4.96 -13.18
C ARG A 231 -24.66 4.35 -14.52
N VAL A 232 -25.90 3.87 -14.62
CA VAL A 232 -26.45 3.44 -15.89
C VAL A 232 -26.56 4.63 -16.86
N PRO A 233 -26.40 4.42 -18.18
CA PRO A 233 -26.62 5.46 -19.17
C PRO A 233 -28.03 6.05 -19.04
N ASN A 234 -28.14 7.37 -19.13
CA ASN A 234 -29.43 8.05 -19.16
C ASN A 234 -30.10 7.90 -20.55
N THR A 235 -31.36 8.32 -20.68
CA THR A 235 -32.11 8.14 -21.94
C THR A 235 -31.45 8.83 -23.14
N GLU A 236 -30.80 9.97 -22.95
CA GLU A 236 -30.08 10.70 -24.01
C GLU A 236 -28.79 9.98 -24.42
N GLU A 237 -28.04 9.47 -23.45
CA GLU A 237 -26.84 8.66 -23.69
C GLU A 237 -27.21 7.36 -24.43
N VAL A 238 -28.29 6.68 -24.02
CA VAL A 238 -28.80 5.48 -24.72
C VAL A 238 -29.22 5.79 -26.15
N PHE A 239 -29.83 6.96 -26.39
CA PHE A 239 -30.22 7.38 -27.73
C PHE A 239 -29.01 7.64 -28.64
N ASN A 240 -27.88 8.05 -28.07
CA ASN A 240 -26.66 8.42 -28.80
C ASN A 240 -25.57 7.32 -28.84
N ILE A 241 -25.80 6.15 -28.22
CA ILE A 241 -24.95 4.95 -28.34
C ILE A 241 -25.16 4.29 -29.70
#